data_AF-E4WUR8-F1
#
_entry.id   AF-E4WUR8-F1
#
_cell.length_a   1.000
_cell.length_b   1.000
_cell.length_c   1.000
_cell.angle_alpha   90.00
_cell.angle_beta   90.00
_cell.angle_gamma   90.00
#
_symmetry.space_group_name_H-M   'P 1'
#
loop_
_entity.id
_entity.type
_entity.pdbx_description
1 polymer ?
#
loop_
_entity_poly.entity_id
_entity_poly.type
_entity_poly.pdbx_seq_one_letter_code
_entity_poly.pdbx_strand_id
1 'polypeptide(L)'
;MKLLAGFIAVITGFTTQETLEGKDYGLVEDSCEEYFHNAKSWPLTDKYPGAIRLCQNIAGKPHKFATLYDIPTGIPVYSAYIGNRSPDKTHHDRPDSRKRWPRLAKSLCFDGDFDFEKSYASRIDHVYHSDWAFCGKHQTVNDDYLGEHDLIHIDRGHVDPNEINNEDPDAQDTTFTLTNVAPQASIFNGTVLNSFNNYFM
;
A
#
# COMPACT_ATOMS: atom_id res chain seq x y z
N MET A 1 67.08 20.08 -22.57
CA MET A 1 66.55 18.99 -21.74
C MET A 1 65.79 19.62 -20.56
N LYS A 2 64.47 19.78 -20.68
CA LYS A 2 63.57 20.26 -19.62
C LYS A 2 62.48 19.19 -19.50
N LEU A 3 62.46 18.48 -18.37
CA LEU A 3 61.41 17.52 -18.04
C LEU A 3 60.24 18.30 -17.43
N LEU A 4 59.07 18.24 -18.08
CA LEU A 4 57.81 18.71 -17.52
C LEU A 4 57.33 17.68 -16.49
N ALA A 5 57.05 18.15 -15.27
CA ALA A 5 56.33 17.38 -14.25
C ALA A 5 54.82 17.37 -14.58
N GLY A 6 54.23 16.19 -14.73
CA GLY A 6 52.81 16.01 -14.91
C GLY A 6 52.08 16.07 -13.56
N PHE A 7 51.10 16.95 -13.46
CA PHE A 7 50.13 16.97 -12.35
C PHE A 7 49.10 15.86 -12.56
N ILE A 8 48.99 14.95 -11.60
CA ILE A 8 47.85 14.02 -11.49
C ILE A 8 46.75 14.77 -10.74
N ALA A 9 45.68 15.14 -11.45
CA ALA A 9 44.45 15.63 -10.82
C ALA A 9 43.68 14.42 -10.29
N VAL A 10 43.62 14.28 -8.96
CA VAL A 10 42.69 13.36 -8.30
C VAL A 10 41.32 14.02 -8.32
N ILE A 11 40.45 13.58 -9.23
CA ILE A 11 39.05 13.97 -9.23
C ILE A 11 38.37 13.15 -8.14
N THR A 12 38.19 13.74 -6.96
CA THR A 12 37.26 13.23 -5.95
C THR A 12 35.85 13.45 -6.48
N GLY A 13 35.25 12.41 -7.05
CA GLY A 13 33.84 12.40 -7.40
C GLY A 13 33.01 12.43 -6.12
N PHE A 14 32.40 13.57 -5.83
CA PHE A 14 31.25 13.62 -4.94
C PHE A 14 30.08 12.98 -5.69
N THR A 15 29.62 11.81 -5.24
CA THR A 15 28.32 11.28 -5.66
C THR A 15 27.25 12.15 -5.04
N THR A 16 26.70 13.08 -5.82
CA THR A 16 25.46 13.76 -5.45
C THR A 16 24.37 12.70 -5.44
N GLN A 17 23.86 12.38 -4.26
CA GLN A 17 22.64 11.59 -4.11
C GLN A 17 21.54 12.42 -4.76
N GLU A 18 21.10 12.03 -5.96
CA GLU A 18 19.95 12.65 -6.62
C GLU A 18 18.75 12.50 -5.70
N THR A 19 18.32 13.60 -5.11
CA THR A 19 17.01 13.67 -4.45
C THR A 19 15.98 13.42 -5.54
N LEU A 20 15.30 12.27 -5.50
CA LEU A 20 14.13 12.01 -6.35
C LEU A 20 13.14 13.16 -6.13
N GLU A 21 13.01 14.06 -7.10
CA GLU A 21 12.08 15.18 -7.08
C GLU A 21 10.65 14.62 -7.08
N GLY A 22 10.01 14.58 -5.92
CA GLY A 22 8.62 14.17 -5.77
C GLY A 22 7.97 14.87 -4.60
N LYS A 23 6.65 14.95 -4.64
CA LYS A 23 5.88 15.62 -3.60
C LYS A 23 5.89 14.82 -2.30
N ASP A 24 6.46 15.42 -1.25
CA ASP A 24 6.30 14.94 0.12
C ASP A 24 4.89 15.28 0.64
N TYR A 25 4.16 14.24 1.05
CA TYR A 25 2.81 14.37 1.61
C TYR A 25 2.76 14.24 3.14
N GLY A 26 3.88 13.88 3.76
CA GLY A 26 4.06 13.69 5.19
C GLY A 26 3.40 12.44 5.77
N LEU A 27 4.08 11.89 6.78
CA LEU A 27 3.48 10.91 7.69
C LEU A 27 2.39 11.57 8.53
N VAL A 28 1.32 10.83 8.80
CA VAL A 28 0.26 11.24 9.72
C VAL A 28 0.02 10.09 10.68
N GLU A 29 0.45 10.26 11.93
CA GLU A 29 0.19 9.29 12.99
C GLU A 29 -1.31 9.13 13.19
N ASP A 30 -1.76 7.89 13.31
CA ASP A 30 -3.16 7.51 13.58
C ASP A 30 -3.19 6.19 14.35
N SER A 31 -4.30 5.89 15.01
CA SER A 31 -4.51 4.64 15.75
C SER A 31 -5.71 3.92 15.16
N CYS A 32 -5.61 2.61 14.97
CA CYS A 32 -6.68 1.79 14.38
C CYS A 32 -6.75 0.41 15.04
N GLU A 33 -6.38 0.33 16.33
CA GLU A 33 -6.37 -0.90 17.11
C GLU A 33 -7.77 -1.53 17.26
N GLU A 34 -8.84 -0.77 17.04
CA GLU A 34 -10.22 -1.24 17.10
C GLU A 34 -10.54 -2.39 16.14
N TYR A 35 -9.77 -2.55 15.04
CA TYR A 35 -9.95 -3.67 14.11
C TYR A 35 -9.39 -4.99 14.64
N PHE A 36 -8.64 -4.95 15.76
CA PHE A 36 -8.12 -6.14 16.41
C PHE A 36 -9.00 -6.54 17.59
N HIS A 37 -9.16 -7.86 17.79
CA HIS A 37 -9.89 -8.40 18.93
C HIS A 37 -9.28 -7.90 20.26
N ASN A 38 -10.14 -7.34 21.14
CA ASN A 38 -9.76 -6.70 22.40
C ASN A 38 -8.85 -5.46 22.28
N ALA A 39 -8.81 -4.79 21.13
CA ALA A 39 -8.00 -3.58 20.91
C ALA A 39 -6.52 -3.74 21.28
N LYS A 40 -5.98 -4.97 21.15
CA LYS A 40 -4.59 -5.28 21.48
C LYS A 40 -3.90 -5.99 20.31
N SER A 41 -2.69 -5.49 20.06
CA SER A 41 -1.61 -6.05 19.26
C SER A 41 -1.70 -5.88 17.75
N TRP A 42 -0.57 -5.44 17.19
CA TRP A 42 -0.15 -5.64 15.82
C TRP A 42 0.63 -6.96 15.78
N PRO A 43 -0.04 -8.11 15.54
CA PRO A 43 0.65 -9.40 15.54
C PRO A 43 1.74 -9.45 14.47
N LEU A 44 2.70 -10.35 14.64
CA LEU A 44 3.77 -10.61 13.67
C LEU A 44 4.76 -9.46 13.42
N THR A 45 4.62 -8.27 14.01
CA THR A 45 5.60 -7.17 13.84
C THR A 45 7.04 -7.62 14.11
N ASP A 46 7.28 -8.38 15.19
CA ASP A 46 8.63 -8.90 15.53
C ASP A 46 9.24 -9.82 14.45
N LYS A 47 8.41 -10.42 13.59
CA LYS A 47 8.86 -11.30 12.50
C LYS A 47 9.14 -10.54 11.20
N TYR A 48 8.64 -9.31 11.10
CA TYR A 48 8.75 -8.46 9.92
C TYR A 48 9.25 -7.07 10.35
N PRO A 49 10.54 -6.92 10.69
CA PRO A 49 11.10 -5.67 11.19
C PRO A 49 11.08 -4.52 10.17
N GLY A 50 10.83 -4.81 8.88
CA GLY A 50 10.60 -3.81 7.84
C GLY A 50 9.12 -3.48 7.60
N ALA A 51 8.21 -4.02 8.42
CA ALA A 51 6.79 -3.83 8.25
C ALA A 51 6.25 -2.66 9.08
N ILE A 52 5.41 -1.86 8.44
CA ILE A 52 4.78 -0.67 9.01
C ILE A 52 3.30 -0.91 9.26
N ARG A 53 2.78 -0.19 10.27
CA ARG A 53 1.40 -0.28 10.72
C ARG A 53 0.58 0.81 10.03
N LEU A 54 -0.38 0.41 9.18
CA LEU A 54 -1.20 1.33 8.41
C LEU A 54 -2.66 1.30 8.86
N CYS A 55 -3.20 2.48 9.15
CA CYS A 55 -4.62 2.71 9.30
C CYS A 55 -5.17 3.13 7.93
N GLN A 56 -5.88 2.22 7.28
CA GLN A 56 -6.23 2.35 5.88
C GLN A 56 -7.43 3.26 5.71
N ASN A 57 -7.24 4.40 5.04
CA ASN A 57 -8.28 5.39 4.82
C ASN A 57 -8.13 6.11 3.48
N ILE A 58 -9.26 6.53 2.89
CA ILE A 58 -9.23 7.56 1.84
C ILE A 58 -8.80 8.90 2.46
N ALA A 59 -8.00 9.69 1.74
CA ALA A 59 -7.57 11.01 2.20
C ALA A 59 -8.76 11.88 2.65
N GLY A 60 -8.70 12.37 3.90
CA GLY A 60 -9.75 13.19 4.51
C GLY A 60 -10.96 12.43 5.06
N LYS A 61 -10.92 11.09 5.07
CA LYS A 61 -11.95 10.22 5.62
C LYS A 61 -11.43 9.38 6.80
N PRO A 62 -12.33 8.88 7.68
CA PRO A 62 -11.95 7.92 8.72
C PRO A 62 -11.36 6.63 8.15
N HIS A 63 -10.50 5.97 8.90
CA HIS A 63 -9.96 4.66 8.54
C HIS A 63 -11.03 3.57 8.58
N LYS A 64 -10.80 2.51 7.80
CA LYS A 64 -11.77 1.41 7.53
C LYS A 64 -11.23 0.03 7.88
N PHE A 65 -9.91 -0.13 7.92
CA PHE A 65 -9.24 -1.35 8.35
C PHE A 65 -7.77 -1.04 8.70
N ALA A 66 -7.10 -2.02 9.32
CA ALA A 66 -5.69 -1.96 9.64
C ALA A 66 -4.89 -2.90 8.71
N THR A 67 -3.68 -2.51 8.31
CA THR A 67 -2.78 -3.35 7.51
C THR A 67 -1.38 -3.30 8.07
N LEU A 68 -0.76 -4.46 8.31
CA LEU A 68 0.68 -4.55 8.52
C LEU A 68 1.32 -4.76 7.14
N TYR A 69 2.02 -3.73 6.64
CA TYR A 69 2.59 -3.70 5.29
C TYR A 69 4.10 -3.86 5.34
N ASP A 70 4.64 -4.88 4.67
CA ASP A 70 6.09 -5.13 4.65
C ASP A 70 6.74 -4.37 3.49
N ILE A 71 7.48 -3.30 3.81
CA ILE A 71 8.12 -2.44 2.81
C ILE A 71 9.11 -3.23 1.93
N PRO A 72 10.01 -4.08 2.48
CA PRO A 72 10.99 -4.82 1.67
C PRO A 72 10.37 -5.72 0.60
N THR A 73 9.23 -6.35 0.89
CA THR A 73 8.54 -7.22 -0.08
C THR A 73 7.47 -6.50 -0.90
N GLY A 74 7.05 -5.30 -0.47
CA GLY A 74 6.03 -4.51 -1.15
C GLY A 74 4.61 -5.06 -0.98
N ILE A 75 4.39 -6.03 -0.11
CA ILE A 75 3.09 -6.68 0.07
C ILE A 75 2.61 -6.61 1.51
N PRO A 76 1.28 -6.58 1.75
CA PRO A 76 0.72 -6.73 3.09
C PRO A 76 1.07 -8.10 3.69
N VAL A 77 1.52 -8.09 4.94
CA VAL A 77 1.63 -9.31 5.77
C VAL A 77 0.24 -9.80 6.14
N TYR A 78 -0.64 -8.87 6.55
CA TYR A 78 -2.07 -9.10 6.76
C TYR A 78 -2.86 -7.78 6.73
N SER A 79 -4.18 -7.89 6.53
CA SER A 79 -5.14 -6.83 6.84
C SER A 79 -6.14 -7.34 7.89
N ALA A 80 -6.50 -6.47 8.84
CA ALA A 80 -7.51 -6.71 9.88
C ALA A 80 -8.68 -5.73 9.68
N TYR A 81 -9.88 -6.27 9.52
CA TYR A 81 -11.10 -5.51 9.23
C TYR A 81 -12.28 -6.10 10.00
N ILE A 82 -13.29 -5.27 10.24
CA ILE A 82 -14.56 -5.71 10.86
C ILE A 82 -15.59 -5.84 9.74
N GLY A 83 -15.94 -7.07 9.40
CA GLY A 83 -17.07 -7.35 8.52
C GLY A 83 -18.39 -7.12 9.27
N ASN A 84 -18.99 -5.96 9.10
CA ASN A 84 -20.36 -5.71 9.56
C ASN A 84 -21.33 -6.17 8.46
N ARG A 85 -22.12 -7.19 8.77
CA ARG A 85 -23.17 -7.71 7.89
C ARG A 85 -24.53 -7.47 8.53
N SER A 86 -25.44 -6.88 7.77
CA SER A 86 -26.81 -6.67 8.18
C SER A 86 -27.72 -6.96 6.99
N PRO A 87 -28.67 -7.92 7.11
CA PRO A 87 -29.58 -8.25 6.01
C PRO A 87 -30.44 -7.05 5.58
N ASP A 88 -30.60 -6.07 6.46
CA ASP A 88 -31.40 -4.87 6.22
C ASP A 88 -30.61 -3.69 5.59
N LYS A 89 -29.29 -3.83 5.41
CA LYS A 89 -28.46 -2.77 4.81
C LYS A 89 -28.37 -2.92 3.30
N THR A 90 -28.30 -1.78 2.62
CA THR A 90 -28.13 -1.73 1.17
C THR A 90 -26.74 -2.24 0.80
N HIS A 91 -26.69 -3.16 -0.17
CA HIS A 91 -25.46 -3.59 -0.79
C HIS A 91 -25.13 -2.69 -1.99
N HIS A 92 -23.86 -2.35 -2.13
CA HIS A 92 -23.32 -1.51 -3.18
C HIS A 92 -22.50 -2.32 -4.18
N ASP A 93 -22.71 -2.07 -5.47
CA ASP A 93 -21.91 -2.67 -6.53
C ASP A 93 -20.43 -2.33 -6.35
N ARG A 94 -19.56 -3.28 -6.67
CA ARG A 94 -18.11 -3.07 -6.70
C ARG A 94 -17.77 -1.84 -7.56
N PRO A 95 -17.02 -0.85 -7.03
CA PRO A 95 -16.56 0.30 -7.82
C PRO A 95 -15.78 -0.09 -9.08
N ASP A 96 -15.93 0.68 -10.16
CA ASP A 96 -15.17 0.45 -11.41
C ASP A 96 -13.67 0.55 -11.13
N SER A 97 -13.00 -0.60 -11.16
CA SER A 97 -11.56 -0.73 -10.88
C SER A 97 -10.69 0.16 -11.76
N ARG A 98 -11.11 0.47 -13.00
CA ARG A 98 -10.37 1.35 -13.92
C ARG A 98 -10.34 2.80 -13.47
N LYS A 99 -11.30 3.21 -12.64
CA LYS A 99 -11.36 4.57 -12.05
C LYS A 99 -10.64 4.66 -10.71
N ARG A 100 -10.36 3.52 -10.07
CA ARG A 100 -9.74 3.46 -8.74
C ARG A 100 -8.24 3.19 -8.80
N TRP A 101 -7.79 2.32 -9.69
CA TRP A 101 -6.37 2.17 -9.97
C TRP A 101 -5.89 3.27 -10.93
N PRO A 102 -4.70 3.86 -10.74
CA PRO A 102 -3.77 3.81 -9.60
C PRO A 102 -4.20 4.69 -8.43
N ARG A 103 -4.12 4.17 -7.20
CA ARG A 103 -4.09 4.98 -5.97
C ARG A 103 -2.95 4.51 -5.10
N LEU A 104 -2.30 5.44 -4.41
CA LEU A 104 -1.18 5.20 -3.52
C LEU A 104 -1.54 5.66 -2.10
N ALA A 105 -0.90 5.05 -1.11
CA ALA A 105 -0.90 5.56 0.26
C ALA A 105 0.00 6.80 0.32
N LYS A 106 -0.59 7.98 0.39
CA LYS A 106 0.16 9.25 0.35
C LYS A 106 1.12 9.40 1.52
N SER A 107 0.80 8.88 2.70
CA SER A 107 1.72 8.95 3.83
C SER A 107 2.98 8.12 3.65
N LEU A 108 3.07 7.28 2.63
CA LEU A 108 4.29 6.57 2.24
C LEU A 108 5.11 7.32 1.18
N CYS A 109 4.57 8.40 0.62
CA CYS A 109 5.27 9.34 -0.24
C CYS A 109 5.93 10.45 0.62
N PHE A 110 7.04 10.12 1.27
CA PHE A 110 7.80 11.05 2.09
C PHE A 110 9.30 10.68 2.10
N ASP A 111 10.14 11.62 2.55
CA ASP A 111 11.56 11.36 2.79
C ASP A 111 11.84 11.34 4.30
N GLY A 112 12.42 10.24 4.80
CA GLY A 112 12.71 10.06 6.22
C GLY A 112 12.52 8.62 6.69
N ASP A 113 12.61 8.42 8.00
CA ASP A 113 12.49 7.12 8.64
C ASP A 113 11.11 6.93 9.29
N PHE A 114 10.67 5.67 9.36
CA PHE A 114 9.49 5.29 10.14
C PHE A 114 9.85 5.10 11.61
N ASP A 115 8.92 5.46 12.49
CA ASP A 115 8.87 4.89 13.83
C ASP A 115 8.00 3.62 13.75
N PHE A 116 8.65 2.46 13.72
CA PHE A 116 7.98 1.16 13.56
C PHE A 116 7.07 0.77 14.74
N GLU A 117 7.14 1.51 15.86
CA GLU A 117 6.22 1.35 16.98
C GLU A 117 4.93 2.17 16.83
N LYS A 118 4.86 3.04 15.83
CA LYS A 118 3.68 3.85 15.53
C LYS A 118 2.88 3.29 14.36
N SER A 119 1.63 3.72 14.30
CA SER A 119 0.74 3.50 13.16
C SER A 119 0.42 4.81 12.46
N TYR A 120 0.15 4.72 11.17
CA TYR A 120 -0.02 5.88 10.29
C TYR A 120 -1.27 5.75 9.43
N ALA A 121 -2.01 6.85 9.27
CA ALA A 121 -3.09 6.93 8.30
C ALA A 121 -2.52 6.84 6.87
N SER A 122 -3.01 5.92 6.04
CA SER A 122 -2.46 5.71 4.70
C SER A 122 -2.81 6.83 3.72
N ARG A 123 -3.97 7.49 3.91
CA ARG A 123 -4.46 8.63 3.11
C ARG A 123 -4.46 8.33 1.61
N ILE A 124 -5.10 7.23 1.24
CA ILE A 124 -5.20 6.73 -0.13
C ILE A 124 -5.83 7.78 -1.04
N ASP A 125 -5.15 8.08 -2.14
CA ASP A 125 -5.63 8.98 -3.19
C ASP A 125 -4.85 8.75 -4.49
N HIS A 126 -5.26 9.45 -5.55
CA HIS A 126 -4.46 9.57 -6.75
C HIS A 126 -3.23 10.47 -6.49
N VAL A 127 -2.09 10.01 -7.00
CA VAL A 127 -0.82 10.73 -7.00
C VAL A 127 -0.37 10.89 -8.45
N TYR A 128 0.20 12.05 -8.79
CA TYR A 128 0.70 12.29 -10.14
C TYR A 128 1.80 11.29 -10.48
N HIS A 129 1.82 10.80 -11.72
CA HIS A 129 2.81 9.81 -12.14
C HIS A 129 4.26 10.30 -11.96
N SER A 130 4.50 11.62 -12.08
CA SER A 130 5.80 12.24 -11.80
C SER A 130 6.30 12.01 -10.37
N ASP A 131 5.40 11.80 -9.40
CA ASP A 131 5.74 11.57 -8.00
C ASP A 131 5.94 10.07 -7.69
N TRP A 132 5.65 9.15 -8.63
CA TRP A 132 5.65 7.71 -8.33
C TRP A 132 7.02 7.17 -7.99
N ALA A 133 8.08 7.65 -8.64
CA ALA A 133 9.45 7.23 -8.30
C ALA A 133 9.80 7.59 -6.85
N PHE A 134 9.36 8.75 -6.38
CA PHE A 134 9.53 9.19 -4.99
C PHE A 134 8.64 8.38 -4.04
N CYS A 135 7.36 8.22 -4.37
CA CYS A 135 6.41 7.43 -3.58
C CYS A 135 6.78 5.95 -3.48
N GLY A 136 7.41 5.41 -4.52
CA GLY A 136 7.81 4.01 -4.64
C GLY A 136 8.93 3.60 -3.69
N LYS A 137 9.57 4.56 -2.98
CA LYS A 137 10.58 4.25 -1.96
C LYS A 137 10.05 3.35 -0.84
N HIS A 138 8.77 3.50 -0.48
CA HIS A 138 8.18 2.86 0.69
C HIS A 138 6.91 2.05 0.39
N GLN A 139 6.52 1.93 -0.88
CA GLN A 139 5.37 1.14 -1.28
C GLN A 139 5.49 0.70 -2.74
N THR A 140 4.76 -0.34 -3.10
CA THR A 140 4.58 -0.74 -4.50
C THR A 140 3.72 0.27 -5.25
N VAL A 141 4.12 0.60 -6.47
CA VAL A 141 3.39 1.47 -7.40
C VAL A 141 2.77 0.65 -8.52
N ASN A 142 1.92 1.29 -9.32
CA ASN A 142 1.16 0.59 -10.35
C ASN A 142 2.02 -0.06 -11.44
N ASP A 143 3.20 0.51 -11.71
CA ASP A 143 4.12 -0.02 -12.71
C ASP A 143 4.70 -1.37 -12.31
N ASP A 144 4.79 -1.67 -11.01
CA ASP A 144 5.25 -2.96 -10.49
C ASP A 144 4.27 -4.13 -10.79
N TYR A 145 3.03 -3.81 -11.17
CA TYR A 145 2.01 -4.78 -11.59
C TYR A 145 1.69 -4.68 -13.10
N LEU A 146 2.42 -3.87 -13.86
CA LEU A 146 2.10 -3.62 -15.27
C LEU A 146 2.44 -4.85 -16.13
N GLY A 147 1.45 -5.37 -16.86
CA GLY A 147 1.61 -6.49 -17.79
C GLY A 147 1.58 -7.88 -17.16
N GLU A 148 1.66 -8.00 -15.84
CA GLU A 148 1.74 -9.30 -15.13
C GLU A 148 0.49 -10.19 -15.36
N HIS A 149 -0.70 -9.60 -15.50
CA HIS A 149 -1.91 -10.35 -15.83
C HIS A 149 -1.82 -11.05 -17.19
N ASP A 150 -1.36 -10.33 -18.20
CA ASP A 150 -1.28 -10.84 -19.57
C ASP A 150 -0.08 -11.79 -19.75
N LEU A 151 1.01 -11.56 -19.01
CA LEU A 151 2.25 -12.33 -19.12
C LEU A 151 2.21 -13.63 -18.32
N ILE A 152 1.77 -13.58 -17.06
CA ILE A 152 1.88 -14.71 -16.12
C ILE A 152 0.58 -15.00 -15.34
N HIS A 153 -0.55 -14.38 -15.72
CA HIS A 153 -1.87 -14.63 -15.14
C HIS A 153 -1.94 -14.40 -13.62
N ILE A 154 -1.44 -13.24 -13.21
CA ILE A 154 -1.50 -12.76 -11.84
C ILE A 154 -2.34 -11.49 -11.74
N ASP A 155 -3.24 -11.47 -10.76
CA ASP A 155 -4.12 -10.36 -10.44
C ASP A 155 -3.64 -9.61 -9.18
N ARG A 156 -4.19 -8.41 -9.02
CA ARG A 156 -4.16 -7.64 -7.77
C ARG A 156 -5.15 -8.23 -6.75
N GLY A 157 -4.77 -9.34 -6.11
CA GLY A 157 -5.59 -10.01 -5.10
C GLY A 157 -5.72 -9.16 -3.83
N HIS A 158 -6.95 -8.78 -3.48
CA HIS A 158 -7.19 -7.95 -2.30
C HIS A 158 -7.10 -8.79 -1.02
N VAL A 159 -6.40 -8.30 0.00
CA VAL A 159 -6.29 -8.97 1.31
C VAL A 159 -7.52 -8.69 2.17
N ASP A 160 -7.90 -7.41 2.32
CA ASP A 160 -9.27 -7.05 2.71
C ASP A 160 -10.18 -7.07 1.47
N PRO A 161 -11.10 -8.05 1.34
CA PRO A 161 -11.91 -8.18 0.16
C PRO A 161 -12.95 -7.06 0.06
N ASN A 162 -12.97 -6.40 -1.10
CA ASN A 162 -13.93 -5.35 -1.40
C ASN A 162 -15.38 -5.75 -1.14
N GLU A 163 -15.77 -7.00 -1.40
CA GLU A 163 -17.19 -7.35 -1.32
C GLU A 163 -17.69 -7.71 0.09
N ILE A 164 -16.77 -7.99 1.02
CA ILE A 164 -17.14 -8.00 2.44
C ILE A 164 -17.53 -6.57 2.89
N ASN A 165 -17.03 -5.55 2.20
CA ASN A 165 -17.26 -4.15 2.50
C ASN A 165 -18.45 -3.53 1.75
N ASN A 166 -19.28 -4.32 1.05
CA ASN A 166 -20.34 -3.80 0.17
C ASN A 166 -21.50 -3.07 0.86
N GLU A 167 -21.55 -3.02 2.19
CA GLU A 167 -22.49 -2.18 2.96
C GLU A 167 -21.93 -0.77 3.28
N ASP A 168 -20.67 -0.49 2.91
CA ASP A 168 -19.99 0.79 3.12
C ASP A 168 -19.16 1.16 1.86
N PRO A 169 -19.64 2.08 1.00
CA PRO A 169 -18.93 2.49 -0.21
C PRO A 169 -17.52 3.05 0.05
N ASP A 170 -17.30 3.69 1.19
CA ASP A 170 -15.99 4.23 1.54
C ASP A 170 -15.03 3.12 1.97
N ALA A 171 -15.54 2.07 2.62
CA ALA A 171 -14.76 0.86 2.89
C ALA A 171 -14.41 0.13 1.59
N GLN A 172 -15.38 -0.06 0.67
CA GLN A 172 -15.10 -0.61 -0.67
C GLN A 172 -14.00 0.18 -1.38
N ASP A 173 -14.10 1.50 -1.40
CA ASP A 173 -13.12 2.36 -2.05
C ASP A 173 -11.73 2.28 -1.42
N THR A 174 -11.64 2.10 -0.10
CA THR A 174 -10.37 1.99 0.63
C THR A 174 -9.63 0.69 0.29
N THR A 175 -10.35 -0.38 -0.09
CA THR A 175 -9.71 -1.64 -0.50
C THR A 175 -8.87 -1.53 -1.79
N PHE A 176 -9.06 -0.46 -2.59
CA PHE A 176 -8.31 -0.21 -3.82
C PHE A 176 -6.99 0.55 -3.56
N THR A 177 -6.04 -0.11 -2.91
CA THR A 177 -4.66 0.34 -2.69
C THR A 177 -3.69 -0.82 -2.80
N LEU A 178 -2.48 -0.60 -3.30
CA LEU A 178 -1.48 -1.68 -3.43
C LEU A 178 -0.95 -2.15 -2.08
N THR A 179 -1.08 -1.33 -1.04
CA THR A 179 -0.82 -1.74 0.34
C THR A 179 -1.85 -2.74 0.90
N ASN A 180 -2.93 -3.03 0.17
CA ASN A 180 -3.92 -4.07 0.48
C ASN A 180 -3.94 -5.18 -0.58
N VAL A 181 -2.90 -5.30 -1.40
CA VAL A 181 -2.85 -6.23 -2.53
C VAL A 181 -1.60 -7.11 -2.46
N ALA A 182 -1.78 -8.39 -2.74
CA ALA A 182 -0.69 -9.31 -3.06
C ALA A 182 -0.85 -9.87 -4.48
N PRO A 183 0.25 -10.23 -5.17
CA PRO A 183 0.19 -10.95 -6.43
C PRO A 183 -0.51 -12.30 -6.23
N GLN A 184 -1.66 -12.49 -6.88
CA GLN A 184 -2.47 -13.69 -6.73
C GLN A 184 -2.83 -14.29 -8.08
N ALA A 185 -2.61 -15.59 -8.27
CA ALA A 185 -2.96 -16.28 -9.53
C ALA A 185 -4.44 -16.04 -9.89
N SER A 186 -4.72 -15.65 -11.15
CA SER A 186 -6.05 -15.19 -11.57
C SER A 186 -7.14 -16.25 -11.37
N ILE A 187 -6.82 -17.55 -11.50
CA ILE A 187 -7.76 -18.64 -11.21
C ILE A 187 -8.17 -18.70 -9.72
N PHE A 188 -7.23 -18.42 -8.82
CA PHE A 188 -7.52 -18.41 -7.38
C PHE A 188 -8.30 -17.15 -6.99
N ASN A 189 -7.94 -15.99 -7.56
CA ASN A 189 -8.64 -14.72 -7.35
C ASN A 189 -10.07 -14.73 -7.91
N GLY A 190 -10.22 -15.10 -9.17
CA GLY A 190 -11.50 -15.09 -9.88
C GLY A 190 -12.50 -16.13 -9.39
N THR A 191 -12.01 -17.26 -8.86
CA THR A 191 -12.88 -18.41 -8.57
C THR A 191 -12.94 -18.74 -7.08
N VAL A 192 -11.81 -19.02 -6.43
CA VAL A 192 -11.80 -19.55 -5.06
C VAL A 192 -12.04 -18.46 -4.02
N LEU A 193 -11.29 -17.35 -4.10
CA LEU A 193 -11.44 -16.24 -3.15
C LEU A 193 -12.80 -15.55 -3.32
N ASN A 194 -13.25 -15.33 -4.56
CA ASN A 194 -14.59 -14.81 -4.82
C ASN A 194 -15.68 -15.74 -4.28
N SER A 195 -15.58 -17.06 -4.47
CA SER A 195 -16.56 -18.00 -3.94
C SER A 195 -16.57 -18.04 -2.40
N PHE A 196 -15.39 -17.96 -1.78
CA PHE A 196 -15.28 -17.88 -0.32
C PHE A 196 -15.93 -16.59 0.20
N ASN A 197 -15.65 -15.44 -0.40
CA ASN A 197 -16.25 -14.17 -0.01
C ASN A 197 -17.77 -14.18 -0.19
N ASN A 198 -18.27 -14.77 -1.28
CA ASN A 198 -19.72 -14.92 -1.53
C ASN A 198 -20.40 -15.82 -0.50
N TYR A 199 -19.68 -16.71 0.16
CA TYR A 199 -20.24 -17.54 1.23
C TYR A 199 -20.48 -16.75 2.52
N PHE A 200 -19.76 -15.65 2.73
CA PHE A 200 -19.98 -14.72 3.84
C PHE A 200 -20.88 -13.54 3.45
N MET A 201 -21.44 -13.53 2.23
CA MET A 201 -22.55 -12.65 1.79
C MET A 201 -23.88 -13.32 2.09
#